data_AF-A0A257ZK89-F1
#
_entry.id   AF-A0A257ZK89-F1
#
_cell.length_a   1.000
_cell.length_b   1.000
_cell.length_c   1.000
_cell.angle_alpha   90.00
_cell.angle_beta   90.00
_cell.angle_gamma   90.00
#
_symmetry.space_group_name_H-M   'P 1'
#
loop_
_entity.id
_entity.type
_entity.pdbx_description
1 polymer ?
#
loop_
_entity_poly.entity_id
_entity_poly.type
_entity_poly.pdbx_seq_one_letter_code
_entity_poly.pdbx_strand_id
1 'polypeptide(L)' 'IDMIVATLVMSMGMMMMPPSVISLPFKILFFILIDGWNILVSGLVRSFY' A
#
# COMPACT_ATOMS: atom_id res chain seq x y z
N ILE A 1 -2.22 -0.11 -5.49
CA ILE A 1 -3.16 0.31 -4.42
C ILE A 1 -3.50 1.79 -4.59
N ASP A 2 -2.52 2.69 -4.60
CA ASP A 2 -2.77 4.15 -4.72
C ASP A 2 -3.58 4.56 -5.93
N MET A 3 -3.19 4.12 -7.13
CA MET A 3 -3.90 4.48 -8.36
C MET A 3 -5.35 3.96 -8.35
N ILE A 4 -5.59 2.75 -7.81
CA ILE A 4 -6.92 2.14 -7.73
C ILE A 4 -7.79 2.90 -6.73
N VAL A 5 -7.25 3.22 -5.56
CA VAL A 5 -7.98 4.00 -4.55
C VAL A 5 -8.26 5.41 -5.08
N ALA A 6 -7.31 6.03 -5.78
CA ALA A 6 -7.51 7.34 -6.40
C ALA A 6 -8.60 7.31 -7.47
N THR A 7 -8.62 6.34 -8.39
CA THR A 7 -9.67 6.25 -9.42
C THR A 7 -11.05 5.99 -8.81
N LEU A 8 -11.15 5.17 -7.76
CA LEU A 8 -12.39 4.96 -7.02
C LEU A 8 -12.86 6.25 -6.34
N VAL A 9 -11.99 6.95 -5.62
CA VAL A 9 -12.30 8.23 -4.95
C VAL A 9 -12.72 9.30 -5.94
N MET A 10 -12.03 9.41 -7.07
CA MET A 10 -12.39 10.34 -8.15
C MET A 10 -13.73 9.97 -8.79
N SER A 11 -14.03 8.69 -8.96
CA SER A 11 -15.33 8.22 -9.49
C SER A 11 -16.51 8.52 -8.55
N MET A 12 -16.25 8.60 -7.23
CA MET A 12 -17.24 8.99 -6.22
C MET A 12 -17.44 10.52 -6.12
N GLY A 13 -16.72 11.32 -6.92
CA GLY A 13 -16.80 12.79 -6.88
C GLY A 13 -16.08 13.45 -5.69
N MET A 14 -15.30 12.69 -4.92
CA MET A 14 -14.60 13.19 -3.73
C MET A 14 -13.22 13.78 -4.09
N MET A 15 -13.20 14.94 -4.75
CA MET A 15 -11.94 15.58 -5.20
C MET A 15 -11.12 16.23 -4.07
N MET A 16 -11.74 16.56 -2.94
CA MET A 16 -11.09 17.28 -1.83
C MET A 16 -10.47 16.36 -0.79
N MET A 17 -10.82 15.08 -0.80
CA MET A 17 -10.19 14.10 0.10
C MET A 17 -8.93 13.55 -0.56
N PRO A 18 -7.75 13.66 0.08
CA PRO A 18 -6.54 13.09 -0.47
C PRO A 18 -6.65 11.55 -0.48
N PRO A 19 -6.60 10.91 -1.66
CA PRO A 19 -6.79 9.46 -1.79
C PRO A 19 -5.70 8.66 -1.06
N SER A 20 -4.56 9.29 -0.73
CA SER A 20 -3.48 8.72 0.06
C SER A 20 -3.93 8.29 1.46
N VAL A 21 -4.80 9.07 2.12
CA VAL A 21 -5.32 8.77 3.47
C VAL A 21 -6.16 7.50 3.45
N ILE A 22 -6.98 7.33 2.41
CA ILE A 22 -7.79 6.13 2.22
C ILE A 22 -6.90 4.94 1.88
N SER A 23 -5.86 5.14 1.04
CA SER A 23 -4.96 4.07 0.61
C SER A 23 -4.06 3.49 1.72
N LEU A 24 -3.75 4.28 2.74
CA LEU A 24 -2.83 3.96 3.82
C LEU A 24 -3.19 2.67 4.59
N PRO A 25 -4.40 2.52 5.16
CA PRO A 25 -4.80 1.29 5.83
C PRO A 25 -4.76 0.08 4.88
N PHE A 26 -5.14 0.23 3.62
CA PHE A 26 -5.08 -0.89 2.64
C PHE A 26 -3.65 -1.33 2.36
N LYS A 27 -2.69 -0.40 2.24
CA LYS A 27 -1.27 -0.76 2.09
C LYS A 27 -0.76 -1.52 3.30
N ILE A 28 -1.07 -1.05 4.52
CA ILE A 28 -0.62 -1.68 5.75
C ILE A 28 -1.20 -3.09 5.86
N LEU A 29 -2.50 -3.25 5.61
CA LEU A 29 -3.16 -4.56 5.59
C LEU A 29 -2.51 -5.49 4.56
N PHE A 30 -2.35 -5.04 3.32
CA PHE A 30 -1.70 -5.85 2.28
C PHE A 30 -0.28 -6.26 2.69
N PHE A 31 0.49 -5.33 3.25
CA PHE A 31 1.86 -5.59 3.69
C PHE A 31 1.93 -6.62 4.82
N ILE A 32 1.00 -6.58 5.79
CA ILE A 32 0.93 -7.58 6.87
C ILE A 32 0.45 -8.93 6.33
N LEU A 33 -0.54 -8.95 5.45
CA LEU A 33 -1.14 -10.18 4.89
C LEU A 33 -0.13 -11.03 4.11
N ILE A 34 0.84 -10.40 3.45
CA ILE A 34 1.88 -11.11 2.69
C ILE A 34 3.13 -11.44 3.53
N ASP A 35 3.09 -11.22 4.85
CA ASP A 35 4.27 -11.25 5.73
C ASP A 35 5.43 -10.39 5.17
N GLY A 36 5.10 -9.16 4.78
CA GLY A 36 6.01 -8.27 4.05
C GLY A 36 7.31 -7.98 4.78
N TRP A 37 7.29 -7.95 6.12
CA TRP A 37 8.50 -7.77 6.93
C TRP A 37 9.51 -8.91 6.74
N ASN A 38 9.03 -10.17 6.71
CA ASN A 38 9.90 -11.32 6.52
C ASN A 38 10.54 -11.31 5.12
N ILE A 39 9.73 -11.03 4.09
CA ILE A 39 10.21 -10.90 2.70
C ILE A 39 11.27 -9.81 2.58
N LEU A 40 11.04 -8.65 3.20
CA LEU A 40 11.94 -7.52 3.15
C LEU A 40 13.27 -7.82 3.87
N VAL A 41 13.22 -8.34 5.09
CA VAL A 41 14.42 -8.68 5.88
C VAL A 41 15.19 -9.83 5.25
N SER A 42 14.52 -10.90 4.82
CA SER A 42 15.19 -12.04 4.17
C SER A 42 15.81 -11.64 2.84
N GLY A 43 15.16 -10.76 2.06
CA GLY A 43 15.71 -10.18 0.84
C GLY A 43 16.96 -9.33 1.10
N LEU A 44 16.93 -8.49 2.15
CA LEU A 44 18.09 -7.71 2.55
C LEU A 44 19.27 -8.61 2.95
N VAL A 45 19.04 -9.60 3.82
CA VAL A 45 20.10 -10.52 4.28
C VAL A 45 20.71 -11.29 3.09
N ARG A 46 19.87 -11.78 2.16
CA ARG A 46 20.34 -12.46 0.94
C ARG A 46 21.07 -11.54 -0.04
N SER A 47 20.88 -10.22 0.02
CA SER A 47 21.59 -9.28 -0.85
C SER A 47 23.04 -9.02 -0.40
N PHE A 48 23.38 -9.33 0.85
CA PHE A 48 24.72 -9.11 1.39
C PHE A 48 25.69 -10.28 1.20
N TYR A 49 25.21 -11.45 0.75
CA TYR A 49 25.99 -12.64 0.44
C TYR A 49 25.73 -13.09 -1.00
#